data_AF-A0A8T3M7K0-F1
#
_entry.id   AF-A0A8T3M7K0-F1
#
_cell.length_a   1.000
_cell.length_b   1.000
_cell.length_c   1.000
_cell.angle_alpha   90.00
_cell.angle_beta   90.00
_cell.angle_gamma   90.00
#
_symmetry.space_group_name_H-M   'P 1'
#
loop_
_entity.id
_entity.type
_entity.pdbx_description
1 polymer ?
#
loop_
_entity_poly.entity_id
_entity_poly.type
_entity_poly.pdbx_seq_one_letter_code
_entity_poly.pdbx_strand_id
1 'polypeptide(L)'
;MSADGWTFADLEPDQLALVNEAERTLDTDVVMAYRPSPWGTVDPETVADGMHPVDLESSQLECLQGLERMVGGVLVAYRRDVD
;
A
#
# COMPACT_ATOMS: atom_id res chain seq x y z
N MET A 1 -22.34 12.92 3.22
CA MET A 1 -20.96 12.53 2.94
C MET A 1 -21.02 11.08 2.51
N SER A 2 -20.81 10.81 1.22
CA SER A 2 -20.70 9.43 0.74
C SER A 2 -19.51 8.81 1.47
N ALA A 3 -19.66 7.63 2.06
CA ALA A 3 -18.51 6.91 2.61
C ALA A 3 -17.68 6.46 1.41
N ASP A 4 -16.64 7.21 1.07
CA ASP A 4 -15.71 6.82 0.02
C ASP A 4 -15.00 5.55 0.50
N GLY A 5 -15.21 4.44 -0.22
CA GLY A 5 -14.52 3.18 0.03
C GLY A 5 -13.10 3.22 -0.56
N TRP A 6 -12.31 2.18 -0.30
CA TRP A 6 -10.99 2.03 -0.90
C TRP A 6 -11.03 1.05 -2.08
N THR A 7 -10.24 1.32 -3.10
CA THR A 7 -9.94 0.36 -4.18
C THR A 7 -8.43 0.25 -4.31
N PHE A 8 -7.94 -0.87 -4.84
CA PHE A 8 -6.57 -0.93 -5.32
C PHE A 8 -6.35 0.15 -6.38
N ALA A 9 -5.21 0.83 -6.31
CA ALA A 9 -4.80 1.79 -7.31
C ALA A 9 -4.30 1.05 -8.55
N ASP A 10 -4.70 1.52 -9.72
CA ASP A 10 -4.10 1.07 -10.97
C ASP A 10 -2.73 1.74 -11.12
N LEU A 11 -1.66 0.95 -11.05
CA LEU A 11 -0.29 1.46 -11.19
C LEU A 11 0.15 1.37 -12.64
N GLU A 12 0.70 2.47 -13.17
CA GLU A 12 1.44 2.43 -14.42
C GLU A 12 2.76 1.64 -14.26
N PRO A 13 3.36 1.10 -15.34
CA PRO A 13 4.57 0.29 -15.25
C PRO A 13 5.72 0.96 -14.48
N ASP A 14 5.92 2.27 -14.66
CA ASP A 14 6.97 3.02 -13.97
C ASP A 14 6.66 3.16 -12.47
N GLN A 15 5.39 3.34 -12.10
CA GLN A 15 4.96 3.39 -10.70
C GLN A 15 5.10 2.02 -10.02
N LEU A 16 4.76 0.94 -10.73
CA LEU A 16 4.95 -0.42 -10.24
C LEU A 16 6.43 -0.72 -9.99
N ALA A 17 7.33 -0.26 -10.85
CA ALA A 17 8.77 -0.42 -10.64
C ALA A 17 9.26 0.28 -9.36
N LEU A 18 8.75 1.48 -9.07
CA LEU A 18 9.06 2.22 -7.84
C LEU A 18 8.50 1.51 -6.59
N VAL A 19 7.28 0.98 -6.66
CA VAL A 19 6.69 0.18 -5.56
C VAL A 19 7.53 -1.06 -5.27
N ASN A 20 7.95 -1.80 -6.31
CA ASN A 20 8.83 -2.96 -6.15
C ASN A 20 10.21 -2.61 -5.59
N GLU A 21 10.72 -1.40 -5.83
CA GLU A 21 11.95 -0.91 -5.22
C GLU A 21 11.75 -0.56 -3.73
N ALA A 22 10.60 0.02 -3.38
CA ALA A 22 10.23 0.30 -2.02
C ALA A 22 10.07 -0.98 -1.19
N GLU A 23 9.42 -2.03 -1.73
CA GLU A 23 9.31 -3.35 -1.07
C GLU A 23 10.68 -3.89 -0.62
N ARG A 24 11.67 -3.83 -1.51
CA ARG A 24 13.04 -4.27 -1.23
C ARG A 24 13.76 -3.37 -0.22
N THR A 25 13.48 -2.08 -0.26
CA THR A 25 14.12 -1.08 0.63
C THR A 25 13.55 -1.13 2.05
N LEU A 26 12.25 -1.41 2.17
CA LEU A 26 11.52 -1.46 3.42
C LEU A 26 11.58 -2.82 4.12
N ASP A 27 12.17 -3.84 3.48
CA ASP A 27 12.23 -5.22 3.97
C ASP A 27 10.84 -5.82 4.27
N THR A 28 9.92 -5.62 3.32
CA THR A 28 8.52 -6.06 3.42
C THR A 28 8.15 -7.02 2.29
N ASP A 29 7.12 -7.84 2.49
CA ASP A 29 6.73 -8.84 1.48
C ASP A 29 5.96 -8.24 0.30
N VAL A 30 5.14 -7.22 0.58
CA VAL A 30 4.35 -6.53 -0.45
C VAL A 30 4.00 -5.11 -0.01
N VAL A 31 4.03 -4.16 -0.94
CA VAL A 31 3.50 -2.82 -0.75
C VAL A 31 2.28 -2.66 -1.64
N MET A 32 1.12 -2.46 -1.02
CA MET A 32 -0.14 -2.29 -1.74
C MET A 32 -0.51 -0.82 -1.87
N ALA A 33 -0.98 -0.44 -3.05
CA ALA A 33 -1.45 0.90 -3.35
C ALA A 33 -2.97 0.97 -3.37
N TYR A 34 -3.53 1.98 -2.68
CA TYR A 34 -4.95 2.22 -2.56
C TYR A 34 -5.31 3.64 -2.98
N ARG A 35 -6.53 3.83 -3.45
CA ARG A 35 -7.11 5.15 -3.68
C ARG A 35 -8.57 5.20 -3.23
N PRO A 36 -9.06 6.35 -2.77
CA PRO A 36 -10.47 6.52 -2.46
C PRO A 36 -11.31 6.36 -3.73
N SER A 37 -12.44 5.69 -3.60
CA SER A 37 -13.39 5.46 -4.70
C SER A 37 -14.82 5.41 -4.14
N PRO A 38 -15.79 6.08 -4.81
CA PRO A 38 -17.20 5.96 -4.48
C PRO A 38 -17.74 4.53 -4.59
N TRP A 39 -17.02 3.66 -5.31
CA TRP A 39 -17.32 2.24 -5.50
C TRP A 39 -16.20 1.34 -4.96
N GLY A 40 -15.48 1.79 -3.93
CA GLY A 40 -14.41 1.02 -3.32
C GLY A 40 -14.89 -0.35 -2.84
N THR A 41 -14.14 -1.40 -3.19
CA THR A 41 -14.45 -2.81 -2.88
C THR A 41 -13.42 -3.46 -1.99
N VAL A 42 -12.36 -2.74 -1.61
CA VAL A 42 -11.34 -3.27 -0.71
C VAL A 42 -11.93 -3.37 0.68
N ASP A 43 -12.05 -4.61 1.15
CA ASP A 43 -12.38 -4.94 2.53
C ASP A 43 -11.06 -5.17 3.31
N PRO A 44 -10.74 -4.34 4.32
CA PRO A 44 -9.56 -4.51 5.14
C PRO A 44 -9.45 -5.89 5.78
N GLU A 45 -10.57 -6.52 6.16
CA GLU A 45 -10.56 -7.84 6.82
C GLU A 45 -10.10 -8.94 5.84
N THR A 46 -10.46 -8.81 4.56
CA THR A 46 -10.04 -9.75 3.51
C THR A 46 -8.57 -9.54 3.12
N VAL A 47 -8.09 -8.29 3.09
CA VAL A 47 -6.69 -7.98 2.77
C VAL A 47 -5.75 -8.43 3.88
N ALA A 48 -6.19 -8.33 5.14
CA ALA A 48 -5.40 -8.73 6.31
C ALA A 48 -5.40 -10.25 6.56
N ASP A 49 -6.11 -11.05 5.75
CA ASP A 49 -6.12 -12.51 5.90
C ASP A 49 -4.72 -13.08 5.54
N GLY A 50 -3.94 -13.39 6.59
CA GLY A 50 -2.55 -13.86 6.49
C GLY A 50 -1.51 -12.76 6.24
N MET A 51 -1.86 -11.49 6.41
CA MET A 51 -0.94 -10.36 6.29
C MET A 51 -1.24 -9.27 7.33
N HIS A 52 -0.19 -8.67 7.88
CA HIS A 52 -0.31 -7.51 8.76
C HIS A 52 0.48 -6.31 8.21
N PRO A 53 -0.01 -5.08 8.43
CA PRO A 53 0.77 -3.88 8.14
C PRO A 53 2.08 -3.90 8.91
N VAL A 54 3.17 -3.49 8.26
CA VAL A 54 4.47 -3.38 8.90
C VAL A 54 4.52 -2.07 9.68
N ASP A 55 4.97 -2.15 10.94
CA ASP A 55 5.34 -0.95 11.70
C ASP A 55 6.61 -0.35 11.09
N LEU A 56 6.46 0.82 10.49
CA LEU A 56 7.55 1.54 9.82
C LEU A 56 8.14 2.61 10.74
N GLU A 57 9.46 2.72 10.73
CA GLU A 57 10.19 3.82 11.37
C GLU A 57 9.93 5.15 10.66
N SER A 58 10.22 6.29 11.32
CA SER A 58 9.92 7.61 10.76
C SER A 58 10.57 7.86 9.39
N SER A 59 11.81 7.42 9.19
CA SER A 59 12.50 7.54 7.90
C SER A 59 11.85 6.70 6.80
N GLN A 60 11.34 5.51 7.15
CA GLN A 60 10.64 4.62 6.24
C GLN A 60 9.26 5.17 5.86
N LEU A 61 8.55 5.76 6.82
CA LEU A 61 7.30 6.48 6.56
C LEU A 61 7.50 7.66 5.62
N GLU A 62 8.57 8.44 5.80
CA GLU A 62 8.91 9.54 4.90
C GLU A 62 9.21 9.06 3.47
N CYS A 63 9.94 7.94 3.32
CA CYS A 63 10.16 7.31 2.03
C CYS A 63 8.84 6.89 1.38
N LEU A 64 7.95 6.24 2.14
CA LEU A 64 6.66 5.77 1.64
C LEU A 64 5.76 6.93 1.23
N GLN A 65 5.72 8.01 2.02
CA GLN A 65 4.98 9.23 1.70
C GLN A 65 5.50 9.94 0.44
N GLY A 66 6.80 9.88 0.18
CA GLY A 66 7.38 10.34 -1.07
C GLY A 66 6.81 9.59 -2.27
N LEU A 67 6.69 8.27 -2.15
CA LEU A 67 6.15 7.40 -3.19
C LEU A 67 4.63 7.56 -3.35
N GLU A 68 3.87 7.71 -2.27
CA GLU A 68 2.43 8.01 -2.30
C GLU A 68 2.09 9.22 -3.17
N ARG A 69 2.91 10.28 -3.11
CA ARG A 69 2.76 11.47 -3.95
C ARG A 69 2.98 11.20 -5.43
N MET A 70 3.87 10.27 -5.77
CA MET A 70 4.15 9.88 -7.16
C MET A 70 3.10 8.92 -7.72
N VAL A 71 2.57 8.04 -6.86
CA VAL A 71 1.51 7.07 -7.21
C VAL A 71 0.13 7.74 -7.26
N GLY A 72 -0.11 8.78 -6.46
CA GLY A 72 -1.42 9.42 -6.34
C GLY A 72 -2.40 8.59 -5.50
N GLY A 73 -1.89 7.95 -4.44
CA GLY A 73 -2.66 7.06 -3.56
C GLY A 73 -2.00 6.89 -2.20
N VAL A 74 -2.57 6.01 -1.38
CA VAL A 74 -2.02 5.59 -0.09
C VAL A 74 -1.30 4.27 -0.29
N LEU A 75 -0.11 4.13 0.28
CA LEU A 75 0.67 2.91 0.24
C LEU A 75 0.71 2.30 1.61
N VAL A 76 0.54 0.99 1.68
CA VAL A 76 0.67 0.25 2.94
C VAL A 76 1.61 -0.92 2.68
N ALA A 77 2.67 -0.98 3.47
CA ALA A 77 3.61 -2.08 3.45
C ALA A 77 3.10 -3.20 4.36
N TYR A 78 3.06 -4.44 3.85
CA TYR A 78 2.58 -5.61 4.56
C TYR A 78 3.67 -6.67 4.66
N ARG A 79 3.57 -7.46 5.71
CA ARG A 79 4.31 -8.70 5.91
C ARG A 79 3.32 -9.85 6.03
N ARG A 80 3.65 -10.99 5.45
CA ARG A 80 2.87 -12.21 5.58
C ARG A 80 3.06 -12.79 6.97
N ASP A 81 1.98 -13.27 7.54
CA ASP A 81 2.07 -14.11 8.72
C ASP A 81 2.82 -15.38 8.34
N VAL A 82 3.90 -15.69 9.07
CA VAL A 82 4.64 -16.93 8.88
C VAL A 82 4.00 -17.98 9.78
N ASP A 83 3.49 -19.06 9.19
CA ASP A 83 3.01 -20.26 9.91
C ASP A 83 4.10 -20.87 10.81
#